data_AF-A0A931F7A0-F1
#
_entry.id   AF-A0A931F7A0-F1
#
_cell.length_a   1.000
_cell.length_b   1.000
_cell.length_c   1.000
_cell.angle_alpha   90.00
_cell.angle_beta   90.00
_cell.angle_gamma   90.00
#
_symmetry.space_group_name_H-M   'P 1'
#
loop_
_entity.id
_entity.type
_entity.pdbx_description
1 polymer ?
#
loop_
_entity_poly.entity_id
_entity_poly.type
_entity_poly.pdbx_seq_one_letter_code
_entity_poly.pdbx_strand_id
1 'polypeptide(L)'
;MAFISSQKTEHGIDHITSCRALGVSQSWYYKWKNRIGDDAPTARQRRRADLDAQITHSFEASGGTYGSPRITRDLHEAGWRVSENTVAARMAELGLVARVRRKPRSLTRQGKRPAAPDLVHRQFTAVAPDVLWCGDVTQIDTDEGKLYLSVTWNQLPVRVPSNELILIR
;
A
#
# COMPACT_ATOMS: atom_id res chain seq x y z
N MET A 1 25.45 -3.54 -34.30
CA MET A 1 24.92 -4.85 -34.76
C MET A 1 23.91 -4.73 -35.89
N ALA A 2 23.06 -3.68 -35.91
CA ALA A 2 22.29 -3.31 -37.11
C ALA A 2 23.20 -3.14 -38.36
N PHE A 3 24.43 -2.64 -38.17
CA PHE A 3 25.47 -2.56 -39.19
C PHE A 3 25.78 -3.90 -39.89
N ILE A 4 25.93 -5.02 -39.17
CA ILE A 4 26.24 -6.32 -39.81
C ILE A 4 25.08 -6.79 -40.69
N SER A 5 23.84 -6.53 -40.26
CA SER A 5 22.64 -6.80 -41.04
C SER A 5 22.52 -5.89 -42.26
N SER A 6 22.89 -4.60 -42.14
CA SER A 6 22.79 -3.62 -43.24
C SER A 6 23.82 -3.90 -44.34
N GLN A 7 25.03 -4.36 -44.01
CA GLN A 7 26.06 -4.71 -45.00
C GLN A 7 25.61 -5.79 -46.02
N LYS A 8 24.77 -6.73 -45.58
CA LYS A 8 24.17 -7.71 -46.48
C LYS A 8 23.14 -7.07 -47.42
N THR A 9 22.34 -6.15 -46.91
CA THR A 9 21.26 -5.48 -47.66
C THR A 9 21.77 -4.40 -48.61
N GLU A 10 22.76 -3.61 -48.19
CA GLU A 10 23.27 -2.44 -48.92
C GLU A 10 24.41 -2.80 -49.86
N HIS A 11 25.24 -3.78 -49.50
CA HIS A 11 26.49 -4.09 -50.19
C HIS A 11 26.63 -5.55 -50.62
N GLY A 12 25.63 -6.41 -50.33
CA GLY A 12 25.68 -7.84 -50.68
C GLY A 12 26.75 -8.63 -49.91
N ILE A 13 27.36 -8.03 -48.89
CA ILE A 13 28.44 -8.66 -48.12
C ILE A 13 27.84 -9.67 -47.14
N ASP A 14 28.29 -10.92 -47.21
CA ASP A 14 27.76 -11.94 -46.33
C ASP A 14 28.08 -11.66 -44.85
N HIS A 15 27.15 -12.00 -43.97
CA HIS A 15 27.25 -11.81 -42.54
C HIS A 15 28.49 -12.48 -41.93
N ILE A 16 28.97 -13.61 -42.51
CA ILE A 16 30.21 -14.28 -42.10
C ILE A 16 31.42 -13.36 -42.30
N THR A 17 31.50 -12.71 -43.45
CA THR A 17 32.59 -11.80 -43.83
C THR A 17 32.58 -10.56 -42.95
N SER A 18 31.40 -9.97 -42.72
CA SER A 18 31.23 -8.81 -41.83
C SER A 18 31.57 -9.14 -40.37
N CYS A 19 31.17 -10.33 -39.87
CA CYS A 19 31.53 -10.77 -38.51
C CYS A 19 33.03 -10.97 -38.35
N ARG A 20 33.70 -11.58 -39.35
CA ARG A 20 35.16 -11.76 -39.34
C ARG A 20 35.91 -10.42 -39.39
N ALA A 21 35.48 -9.50 -40.25
CA ALA A 21 36.10 -8.18 -40.37
C ALA A 21 36.02 -7.35 -39.07
N LEU A 22 34.93 -7.52 -38.31
CA LEU A 22 34.70 -6.81 -37.04
C LEU A 22 35.21 -7.58 -35.81
N GLY A 23 35.78 -8.78 -35.97
CA GLY A 23 36.23 -9.60 -34.84
C GLY A 23 35.10 -10.12 -33.94
N VAL A 24 33.87 -10.24 -34.45
CA VAL A 24 32.69 -10.67 -33.70
C VAL A 24 32.39 -12.14 -33.99
N SER A 25 32.01 -12.90 -32.96
CA SER A 25 31.57 -14.30 -33.14
C SER A 25 30.25 -14.39 -33.90
N GLN A 26 30.19 -15.27 -34.91
CA GLN A 26 28.98 -15.56 -35.68
C GLN A 26 27.84 -16.11 -34.80
N SER A 27 28.17 -16.96 -33.82
CA SER A 27 27.18 -17.54 -32.91
C SER A 27 26.54 -16.47 -32.02
N TRP A 28 27.30 -15.44 -31.65
CA TRP A 28 26.78 -14.29 -30.92
C TRP A 28 25.89 -13.41 -31.81
N TYR A 29 26.25 -13.21 -33.08
CA TYR A 29 25.41 -12.48 -34.05
C TYR A 29 24.05 -13.13 -34.27
N TYR A 30 24.01 -14.44 -34.50
CA TYR A 30 22.74 -15.15 -34.63
C TYR A 30 21.93 -15.17 -33.34
N LYS A 31 22.58 -15.31 -32.17
CA LYS A 31 21.90 -15.22 -30.87
C LYS A 31 21.29 -13.84 -30.62
N TRP A 32 21.99 -12.78 -30.99
CA TRP A 32 21.50 -11.40 -30.91
C TRP A 32 20.37 -11.15 -31.91
N LYS A 33 20.53 -11.61 -33.16
CA LYS A 33 19.53 -11.47 -34.22
C LYS A 33 18.23 -12.19 -33.86
N ASN A 34 18.31 -13.41 -33.36
CA ASN A 34 17.13 -14.17 -32.93
C ASN A 34 16.45 -13.50 -31.71
N ARG A 35 17.25 -12.94 -30.78
CA ARG A 35 16.71 -12.19 -29.63
C ARG A 35 15.99 -10.89 -30.02
N ILE A 36 16.39 -10.23 -31.10
CA ILE A 36 15.75 -9.00 -31.60
C ILE A 36 14.61 -9.29 -32.56
N GLY A 37 14.68 -10.38 -33.34
CA GLY A 37 13.62 -10.80 -34.24
C GLY A 37 12.40 -11.38 -33.51
N ASP A 38 12.61 -11.91 -32.31
CA ASP A 38 11.52 -12.29 -31.41
C ASP A 38 11.09 -11.05 -30.60
N ASP A 39 10.05 -10.34 -31.04
CA ASP A 39 9.36 -9.28 -30.26
C ASP A 39 8.71 -9.82 -28.96
N ALA A 40 8.89 -11.10 -28.66
CA ALA A 40 8.35 -11.74 -27.47
C ALA A 40 9.07 -11.23 -26.21
N PRO A 41 8.32 -10.76 -25.19
CA PRO A 41 8.92 -10.28 -23.96
C PRO A 41 9.66 -11.42 -23.25
N THR A 42 10.88 -11.12 -22.81
CA THR A 42 11.70 -12.02 -21.99
C THR A 42 10.98 -12.38 -20.69
N ALA A 43 11.32 -13.51 -20.07
CA ALA A 43 10.74 -13.91 -18.79
C ALA A 43 10.86 -12.83 -17.70
N ARG A 44 11.94 -12.05 -17.73
CA ARG A 44 12.14 -10.91 -16.82
C ARG A 44 11.17 -9.75 -17.11
N GLN A 45 10.92 -9.45 -18.39
CA GLN A 45 9.95 -8.42 -18.78
C GLN A 45 8.53 -8.83 -18.40
N ARG A 46 8.16 -10.10 -18.61
CA ARG A 46 6.85 -10.64 -18.19
C ARG A 46 6.65 -10.52 -16.68
N ARG A 47 7.60 -11.05 -15.90
CA ARG A 47 7.55 -10.95 -14.43
C ARG A 47 7.47 -9.50 -13.92
N ARG A 48 8.13 -8.57 -14.60
CA ARG A 48 8.07 -7.14 -14.26
C ARG A 48 6.68 -6.56 -14.55
N ALA A 49 6.09 -6.89 -15.70
CA ALA A 49 4.73 -6.48 -16.04
C ALA A 49 3.69 -7.07 -15.07
N ASP A 50 3.84 -8.34 -14.70
CA ASP A 50 2.97 -8.99 -13.71
C ASP A 50 3.07 -8.31 -12.34
N LEU A 51 4.30 -7.96 -11.92
CA LEU A 51 4.53 -7.22 -10.68
C LEU A 51 3.89 -5.82 -10.73
N ASP A 52 4.01 -5.12 -11.86
CA ASP A 52 3.42 -3.79 -12.04
C ASP A 52 1.90 -3.83 -11.97
N ALA A 53 1.28 -4.85 -12.58
CA ALA A 53 -0.15 -5.08 -12.50
C ALA A 53 -0.60 -5.30 -11.04
N GLN A 54 0.13 -6.12 -10.28
CA GLN A 54 -0.22 -6.39 -8.89
C GLN A 54 -0.02 -5.17 -7.98
N ILE A 55 1.04 -4.38 -8.20
CA ILE A 55 1.27 -3.12 -7.49
C ILE A 55 0.13 -2.14 -7.76
N THR A 56 -0.28 -2.01 -9.02
CA THR A 56 -1.38 -1.11 -9.43
C THR A 56 -2.69 -1.55 -8.79
N HIS A 57 -2.99 -2.85 -8.82
CA HIS A 57 -4.18 -3.42 -8.19
C HIS A 57 -4.24 -3.15 -6.68
N SER A 58 -3.15 -3.42 -5.93
CA SER A 58 -3.10 -3.14 -4.48
C SER A 58 -3.23 -1.63 -4.19
N PHE A 59 -2.60 -0.78 -5.01
CA PHE A 59 -2.71 0.67 -4.87
C PHE A 59 -4.15 1.17 -5.08
N GLU A 60 -4.82 0.71 -6.14
CA GLU A 60 -6.21 1.06 -6.46
C GLU A 60 -7.20 0.52 -5.42
N ALA A 61 -7.03 -0.73 -4.98
CA ALA A 61 -7.83 -1.33 -3.92
C ALA A 61 -7.75 -0.53 -2.60
N SER A 62 -6.60 0.10 -2.33
CA SER A 62 -6.41 0.98 -1.17
C SER A 62 -6.99 2.40 -1.33
N GLY A 63 -7.56 2.74 -2.48
CA GLY A 63 -7.98 4.10 -2.82
C GLY A 63 -6.80 5.07 -2.97
N GLY A 64 -5.62 4.56 -3.34
CA GLY A 64 -4.40 5.34 -3.48
C GLY A 64 -3.78 5.83 -2.17
N THR A 65 -4.09 5.18 -1.04
CA THR A 65 -3.56 5.54 0.28
C THR A 65 -2.30 4.76 0.65
N TYR A 66 -2.07 3.60 0.04
CA TYR A 66 -0.94 2.73 0.37
C TYR A 66 0.32 3.16 -0.37
N GLY A 67 1.43 3.27 0.38
CA GLY A 67 2.78 3.44 -0.16
C GLY A 67 3.53 2.11 -0.25
N SER A 68 4.80 2.18 -0.65
CA SER A 68 5.67 1.00 -0.82
C SER A 68 5.69 0.03 0.37
N PRO A 69 5.70 0.45 1.66
CA PRO A 69 5.76 -0.51 2.75
C PRO A 69 4.50 -1.38 2.83
N ARG A 70 3.32 -0.77 2.68
CA ARG A 70 2.03 -1.47 2.79
C ARG A 70 1.77 -2.36 1.58
N ILE A 71 2.05 -1.85 0.38
CA ILE A 71 1.94 -2.64 -0.85
C ILE A 71 2.91 -3.82 -0.82
N THR A 72 4.13 -3.65 -0.28
CA THR A 72 5.08 -4.77 -0.16
C THR A 72 4.54 -5.89 0.72
N ARG A 73 3.87 -5.55 1.83
CA ARG A 73 3.21 -6.54 2.68
C ARG A 73 2.07 -7.25 1.94
N ASP A 74 1.18 -6.50 1.28
CA ASP A 74 0.08 -7.07 0.50
C ASP A 74 0.62 -8.01 -0.61
N LEU A 75 1.74 -7.65 -1.23
CA LEU A 75 2.43 -8.49 -2.21
C LEU A 75 2.98 -9.77 -1.58
N HIS A 76 3.58 -9.70 -0.39
CA HIS A 76 4.06 -10.88 0.34
C HIS A 76 2.93 -11.82 0.74
N GLU A 77 1.78 -11.27 1.17
CA GLU A 77 0.55 -12.03 1.45
C GLU A 77 0.02 -12.71 0.18
N ALA A 78 0.14 -12.05 -0.97
CA ALA A 78 -0.16 -12.63 -2.29
C ALA A 78 0.95 -13.58 -2.83
N GLY A 79 1.97 -13.90 -2.03
CA GLY A 79 3.02 -14.87 -2.36
C GLY A 79 4.21 -14.32 -3.14
N TRP A 80 4.28 -13.00 -3.38
CA TRP A 80 5.40 -12.38 -4.07
C TRP A 80 6.61 -12.23 -3.15
N ARG A 81 7.81 -12.53 -3.66
CA ARG A 81 9.08 -12.26 -2.98
C ARG A 81 9.77 -11.08 -3.66
N VAL A 82 9.52 -9.88 -3.13
CA VAL A 82 10.11 -8.63 -3.63
C VAL A 82 10.53 -7.74 -2.45
N SER A 83 11.60 -6.96 -2.66
CA SER A 83 12.03 -5.98 -1.66
C SER A 83 11.20 -4.71 -1.75
N GLU A 84 11.06 -4.01 -0.63
CA GLU A 84 10.35 -2.72 -0.59
C GLU A 84 10.98 -1.70 -1.55
N ASN A 85 12.31 -1.64 -1.64
CA ASN A 85 13.01 -0.75 -2.57
C ASN A 85 12.64 -1.03 -4.04
N THR A 86 12.44 -2.30 -4.38
CA THR A 86 11.96 -2.67 -5.73
C THR A 86 10.56 -2.12 -5.96
N VAL A 87 9.66 -2.31 -5.00
CA VAL A 87 8.28 -1.81 -5.09
C VAL A 87 8.26 -0.29 -5.18
N ALA A 88 9.05 0.42 -4.37
CA ALA A 88 9.17 1.87 -4.42
C ALA A 88 9.65 2.37 -5.79
N ALA A 89 10.67 1.72 -6.38
CA ALA A 89 11.15 2.05 -7.72
C ALA A 89 10.09 1.79 -8.79
N ARG A 90 9.36 0.66 -8.72
CA ARG A 90 8.24 0.38 -9.64
C ARG A 90 7.15 1.44 -9.52
N MET A 91 6.72 1.78 -8.31
CA MET A 91 5.70 2.79 -8.05
C MET A 91 6.10 4.16 -8.63
N ALA A 92 7.36 4.55 -8.47
CA ALA A 92 7.89 5.79 -9.04
C ALA A 92 7.84 5.78 -10.57
N GLU A 93 8.24 4.67 -11.22
CA GLU A 93 8.14 4.53 -12.68
C GLU A 93 6.69 4.55 -13.19
N LEU A 94 5.75 4.00 -12.41
CA LEU A 94 4.31 3.99 -12.72
C LEU A 94 3.62 5.31 -12.35
N GLY A 95 4.32 6.27 -11.73
CA GLY A 95 3.74 7.54 -11.27
C GLY A 95 2.75 7.39 -10.10
N LEU A 96 2.82 6.29 -9.36
CA LEU A 96 1.93 6.00 -8.23
C LEU A 96 2.46 6.67 -6.96
N VAL A 97 1.74 7.68 -6.48
CA VAL A 97 2.08 8.41 -5.26
C VAL A 97 0.99 8.22 -4.21
N ALA A 98 1.37 7.62 -3.08
CA ALA A 98 0.47 7.42 -1.96
C ALA A 98 -0.01 8.78 -1.39
N ARG A 99 -1.33 8.95 -1.31
CA ARG A 99 -1.94 10.12 -0.70
C ARG A 99 -2.14 9.87 0.79
N VAL A 100 -1.55 10.74 1.61
CA VAL A 100 -1.87 10.77 3.04
C VAL A 100 -3.31 11.27 3.18
N ARG A 101 -4.21 10.41 3.67
CA ARG A 101 -5.57 10.82 4.03
C ARG A 101 -5.47 11.88 5.11
N ARG A 102 -5.83 13.14 4.77
CA ARG A 102 -5.96 14.20 5.76
C ARG A 102 -7.04 13.78 6.76
N LYS A 103 -6.65 13.58 8.03
CA LYS A 103 -7.63 13.35 9.10
C LYS A 103 -8.51 14.61 9.20
N PRO A 104 -9.84 14.48 9.21
CA PRO A 104 -10.69 15.62 9.51
C PRO A 104 -10.35 16.12 10.93
N ARG A 105 -10.32 17.45 11.12
CA ARG A 105 -9.98 18.06 12.42
C ARG A 105 -10.98 17.71 13.54
N SER A 106 -12.16 17.21 13.18
CA SER A 106 -13.17 16.71 14.10
C SER A 106 -13.94 15.56 13.42
N LEU A 107 -14.18 14.48 14.16
CA LEU A 107 -15.09 13.40 13.74
C LEU A 107 -16.57 13.86 13.80
N THR A 108 -16.84 14.89 14.58
CA THR A 108 -18.19 15.40 14.84
C THR A 108 -18.34 16.77 14.21
N ARG A 109 -19.18 16.88 13.18
CA ARG A 109 -19.71 18.19 12.75
C ARG A 109 -20.64 18.64 13.86
N GLN A 110 -20.31 19.73 14.57
CA GLN A 110 -21.23 20.30 15.56
C GLN A 110 -22.56 20.58 14.85
N GLY A 111 -23.63 19.91 15.31
CA GLY A 111 -24.97 20.16 14.80
C GLY A 111 -25.42 21.58 15.15
N LYS A 112 -26.53 22.04 14.56
CA LYS A 112 -27.11 23.36 14.90
C LYS A 112 -27.70 23.43 16.31
N ARG A 113 -27.67 22.33 17.07
CA ARG A 113 -28.23 22.29 18.42
C ARG A 113 -27.27 22.99 19.38
N PRO A 114 -27.79 23.73 20.36
CA PRO A 114 -26.97 24.23 21.47
C PRO A 114 -26.21 23.08 22.09
N ALA A 115 -24.94 23.30 22.45
CA ALA A 115 -24.19 22.34 23.24
C ALA A 115 -24.96 22.08 24.54
N ALA A 116 -25.01 20.81 24.96
CA ALA A 116 -25.55 20.48 26.26
C ALA A 116 -24.76 21.25 27.34
N PRO A 117 -25.43 21.78 28.38
CA PRO A 117 -24.74 22.46 29.46
C PRO A 117 -23.74 21.50 30.11
N ASP A 118 -22.50 21.94 30.24
CA ASP A 118 -21.47 21.20 30.95
C ASP A 118 -21.72 21.33 32.46
N LEU A 119 -22.55 20.44 33.00
CA LEU A 119 -22.94 20.40 34.41
C LEU A 119 -21.74 20.14 35.35
N VAL A 120 -20.64 19.62 34.81
CA VAL A 120 -19.45 19.22 35.56
C VAL A 120 -18.33 20.27 35.40
N HIS A 121 -18.48 21.24 34.50
CA HIS A 121 -17.48 22.27 34.19
C HIS A 121 -16.07 21.69 33.97
N ARG A 122 -15.98 20.51 33.35
CA ARG A 122 -14.74 19.72 33.16
C ARG A 122 -14.00 19.35 34.46
N GLN A 123 -14.68 19.34 35.61
CA GLN A 123 -14.13 18.93 36.90
C GLN A 123 -14.41 17.45 37.17
N PHE A 124 -13.51 16.58 36.72
CA PHE A 124 -13.69 15.12 36.82
C PHE A 124 -13.28 14.52 38.18
N THR A 125 -13.25 15.34 39.24
CA THR A 125 -12.90 14.91 40.60
C THR A 125 -14.15 14.92 41.46
N ALA A 126 -14.51 13.77 42.06
CA ALA A 126 -15.66 13.68 42.95
C ALA A 126 -15.24 13.77 44.43
N VAL A 127 -16.13 14.32 45.25
CA VAL A 127 -15.94 14.47 46.70
C VAL A 127 -16.35 13.19 47.46
N ALA A 128 -17.21 12.36 46.86
CA ALA A 128 -17.71 11.11 47.44
C ALA A 128 -18.12 10.10 46.34
N PRO A 129 -18.25 8.79 46.68
CA PRO A 129 -18.83 7.81 45.77
C PRO A 129 -20.25 8.20 45.34
N ASP A 130 -20.64 7.76 44.14
CA ASP A 130 -22.00 7.94 43.59
C ASP A 130 -22.41 9.40 43.31
N VAL A 131 -21.45 10.34 43.27
CA VAL A 131 -21.69 11.76 42.95
C VAL A 131 -21.32 12.11 41.51
N LEU A 132 -20.35 11.40 40.92
CA LEU A 132 -19.92 11.62 39.55
C LEU A 132 -19.62 10.29 38.87
N TRP A 133 -20.37 10.04 37.79
CA TRP A 133 -20.20 8.89 36.92
C TRP A 133 -19.64 9.37 35.59
N CYS A 134 -18.58 8.72 35.13
CA CYS A 134 -18.00 8.96 33.81
C CYS A 134 -18.20 7.70 32.97
N GLY A 135 -18.40 7.89 31.68
CA GLY A 135 -18.45 6.78 30.75
C GLY A 135 -17.94 7.18 29.38
N ASP A 136 -17.50 6.17 28.65
CA ASP A 136 -17.11 6.31 27.25
C ASP A 136 -17.73 5.19 26.42
N VAL A 137 -18.04 5.50 25.15
CA VAL A 137 -18.55 4.53 24.19
C VAL A 137 -17.60 4.48 23.00
N THR A 138 -16.93 3.35 22.85
CA THR A 138 -15.99 3.09 21.75
C THR A 138 -16.64 2.19 20.71
N GLN A 139 -16.66 2.62 19.45
CA GLN A 139 -17.00 1.78 18.31
C GLN A 139 -15.77 0.98 17.88
N ILE A 140 -15.93 -0.33 17.75
CA ILE A 140 -14.91 -1.26 17.30
C ILE A 140 -15.40 -1.87 15.99
N ASP A 141 -14.70 -1.58 14.89
CA ASP A 141 -14.97 -2.19 13.59
C ASP A 141 -14.44 -3.63 13.59
N THR A 142 -15.30 -4.59 13.23
CA THR A 142 -14.94 -6.02 13.07
C THR A 142 -15.42 -6.54 11.71
N ASP A 143 -14.89 -7.70 11.29
CA ASP A 143 -15.28 -8.32 10.00
C ASP A 143 -16.74 -8.81 9.98
N GLU A 144 -17.36 -9.02 11.15
CA GLU A 144 -18.76 -9.43 11.31
C GLU A 144 -19.73 -8.25 11.50
N GLY A 145 -19.20 -7.03 11.61
CA GLY A 145 -19.99 -5.82 11.84
C GLY A 145 -19.40 -4.91 12.91
N LYS A 146 -20.20 -3.94 13.37
CA LYS A 146 -19.76 -2.93 14.34
C LYS A 146 -20.12 -3.36 15.74
N LEU A 147 -19.14 -3.39 16.64
CA LEU A 147 -19.36 -3.58 18.07
C LEU A 147 -19.26 -2.23 18.80
N TYR A 148 -20.05 -2.06 19.86
CA TYR A 148 -20.01 -0.88 20.71
C TYR A 148 -19.66 -1.29 22.13
N LEU A 149 -18.50 -0.82 22.61
CA LEU A 149 -18.06 -1.00 23.98
C LEU A 149 -18.50 0.21 24.80
N SER A 150 -19.32 0.00 25.83
CA SER A 150 -19.66 1.01 26.82
C SER A 150 -18.90 0.72 28.12
N VAL A 151 -18.15 1.70 28.62
CA VAL A 151 -17.49 1.62 29.92
C VAL A 151 -18.07 2.70 30.81
N THR A 152 -18.48 2.34 32.01
CA THR A 152 -18.97 3.27 33.03
C THR A 152 -18.16 3.08 34.31
N TRP A 153 -17.69 4.16 34.91
CA TRP A 153 -16.93 4.12 36.15
C TRP A 153 -17.25 5.32 37.05
N ASN A 154 -17.04 5.15 38.36
CA ASN A 154 -17.10 6.23 39.32
C ASN A 154 -15.74 6.96 39.43
N GLN A 155 -15.75 8.29 39.56
CA GLN A 155 -14.52 9.06 39.74
C GLN A 155 -14.21 9.20 41.23
N LEU A 156 -13.45 8.26 41.81
CA LEU A 156 -13.04 8.31 43.22
C LEU A 156 -11.55 8.71 43.35
N PRO A 157 -11.16 9.46 44.41
CA PRO A 157 -9.75 9.66 44.75
C PRO A 157 -9.05 8.39 45.24
N VAL A 158 -9.81 7.34 45.57
CA VAL A 158 -9.30 6.05 46.05
C VAL A 158 -9.84 4.92 45.16
N ARG A 159 -8.94 4.04 44.71
CA ARG A 159 -9.21 2.97 43.76
C ARG A 159 -10.18 1.94 44.38
N VAL A 160 -11.43 1.92 43.94
CA VAL A 160 -12.40 0.86 44.26
C VAL A 160 -12.62 0.03 42.99
N PRO A 161 -12.39 -1.30 43.00
CA PRO A 161 -12.60 -2.12 41.83
C PRO A 161 -14.08 -2.51 41.75
N SER A 162 -14.85 -1.79 40.94
CA SER A 162 -16.18 -2.22 40.51
C SER A 162 -16.25 -2.14 38.99
N ASN A 163 -15.84 -3.22 38.31
CA ASN A 163 -15.93 -3.33 36.86
C ASN A 163 -17.20 -4.11 36.51
N GLU A 164 -18.30 -3.42 36.25
CA GLU A 164 -19.38 -3.97 35.44
C GLU A 164 -19.15 -3.56 33.98
N LEU A 165 -18.70 -4.53 33.18
CA LEU A 165 -18.60 -4.38 31.72
C LEU A 165 -19.92 -4.85 31.10
N ILE A 166 -20.68 -3.92 30.54
CA ILE A 166 -21.90 -4.24 29.78
C ILE A 166 -21.56 -4.11 28.30
N LEU A 167 -21.49 -5.24 27.60
CA LEU A 167 -21.46 -5.29 26.14
C LEU A 167 -22.87 -5.10 25.62
N ILE A 168 -23.10 -4.00 24.90
CA ILE A 168 -24.37 -3.75 24.21
C ILE A 168 -24.18 -4.20 22.76
N ARG A 169 -24.99 -5.17 22.32
CA ARG A 169 -25.03 -5.63 20.92
C ARG A 169 -25.72 -4.62 20.02
#